data_AF-A0AAN7WN48-F1
#
_entry.id   AF-A0AAN7WN48-F1
#
_cell.length_a   1.000
_cell.length_b   1.000
_cell.length_c   1.000
_cell.angle_alpha   90.00
_cell.angle_beta   90.00
_cell.angle_gamma   90.00
#
_symmetry.space_group_name_H-M   'P 1'
#
loop_
_entity.id
_entity.type
_entity.pdbx_description
1 polymer ?
#
loop_
_entity_poly.entity_id
_entity_poly.type
_entity_poly.pdbx_seq_one_letter_code
_entity_poly.pdbx_strand_id
1 'polypeptide(L)'
;MSKNPAETVLTVRDTQQCSMMLLHTDGKPLKTHLRTLSVLVLLLLLTHHCRGQSQLIGSSQPIVANLGDDIILPCYLEPADLKREGGHKSKQRNTSEEKRRREEAEKEVQTLKEELQTKKREVESKQSELQDLLSEKQRKEKELQSLKEDLEKKSRELETIQRSINKPSSSLWFQKKAEQMKKKMKEKEKKKEKDEAEQEVETLQKHLETKQEETELNIKEFEDRRAEVQKLQEAVQGMEASLQTLMGDLESRNMESQAGGPMEPLLTPQTQTSDSGFDIEDKQLGLWELYLQVNTKQSIKFTFDQPFILQAGESVRMWARGCGSSYSNTDLKWKDLKPCCSGDRLQFTLYSNTGEIQHELCVTIP
;
A
#
# COMPACT_ATOMS: atom_id res chain seq x y z
N MET A 1 -19.40 64.24 -4.51
CA MET A 1 -19.13 64.67 -5.90
C MET A 1 -17.64 64.70 -6.11
N SER A 2 -17.19 64.31 -7.31
CA SER A 2 -15.80 64.21 -7.76
C SER A 2 -15.00 63.01 -7.28
N LYS A 3 -14.55 62.19 -8.24
CA LYS A 3 -13.33 61.37 -8.21
C LYS A 3 -12.98 60.92 -9.64
N ASN A 4 -12.00 61.59 -10.23
CA ASN A 4 -10.89 60.89 -10.91
C ASN A 4 -9.97 60.37 -9.79
N PRO A 5 -9.15 59.30 -9.95
CA PRO A 5 -8.09 59.26 -10.98
C PRO A 5 -7.54 57.87 -11.42
N ALA A 6 -6.56 57.95 -12.34
CA ALA A 6 -5.29 57.21 -12.42
C ALA A 6 -5.24 55.69 -12.74
N GLU A 7 -4.73 55.42 -13.95
CA GLU A 7 -3.53 54.62 -14.26
C GLU A 7 -3.15 53.44 -13.36
N THR A 8 -3.04 52.24 -13.96
CA THR A 8 -2.01 51.27 -13.55
C THR A 8 -1.58 50.36 -14.71
N VAL A 9 -0.45 50.73 -15.31
CA VAL A 9 0.72 49.87 -15.59
C VAL A 9 0.47 48.49 -16.23
N LEU A 10 0.67 48.40 -17.55
CA LEU A 10 1.06 47.16 -18.24
C LEU A 10 2.55 46.93 -18.02
N THR A 11 2.91 45.96 -17.17
CA THR A 11 4.29 45.49 -17.02
C THR A 11 4.49 44.21 -17.83
N VAL A 12 5.54 44.24 -18.63
CA VAL A 12 6.14 43.12 -19.37
C VAL A 12 6.74 42.12 -18.38
N ARG A 13 6.13 40.94 -18.31
CA ARG A 13 6.63 39.63 -17.85
C ARG A 13 5.36 38.77 -17.74
N ASP A 14 5.00 38.00 -18.77
CA ASP A 14 5.46 36.61 -18.86
C ASP A 14 5.52 36.12 -20.32
N THR A 15 6.62 36.44 -20.99
CA THR A 15 7.10 35.78 -22.22
C THR A 15 7.81 34.45 -21.91
N GLN A 16 7.29 33.66 -20.96
CA GLN A 16 7.76 32.30 -20.69
C GLN A 16 6.62 31.38 -20.22
N GLN A 17 5.60 31.16 -21.04
CA GLN A 17 4.80 29.92 -20.92
C GLN A 17 3.95 29.53 -22.15
N CYS A 18 4.33 29.94 -23.36
CA CYS A 18 3.74 29.41 -24.61
C CYS A 18 4.59 28.30 -25.24
N SER A 19 5.25 27.48 -24.44
CA SER A 19 6.02 26.32 -24.92
C SER A 19 5.88 25.13 -23.98
N MET A 20 4.68 24.55 -23.95
CA MET A 20 4.38 23.14 -23.68
C MET A 20 2.89 23.06 -23.36
N MET A 21 2.07 22.67 -24.33
CA MET A 21 0.84 21.87 -24.16
C MET A 21 0.00 21.81 -25.46
N LEU A 22 0.68 21.61 -26.59
CA LEU A 22 0.03 21.10 -27.80
C LEU A 22 0.73 19.81 -28.17
N LEU A 23 0.26 18.71 -27.56
CA LEU A 23 0.25 17.33 -28.05
C LEU A 23 0.10 16.37 -26.86
N HIS A 24 -1.15 16.13 -26.47
CA HIS A 24 -1.50 14.88 -25.79
C HIS A 24 -2.87 14.45 -26.29
N THR A 25 -2.87 13.66 -27.36
CA THR A 25 -3.97 12.74 -27.68
C THR A 25 -3.37 11.39 -28.09
N ASP A 26 -3.95 10.35 -27.52
CA ASP A 26 -3.58 8.95 -27.60
C ASP A 26 -3.40 8.40 -29.04
N GLY A 27 -2.27 7.72 -29.26
CA GLY A 27 -2.32 6.28 -29.45
C GLY A 27 -2.87 5.69 -30.75
N LYS A 28 -2.50 6.21 -31.94
CA LYS A 28 -2.44 5.42 -33.20
C LYS A 28 -1.22 5.86 -34.02
N PRO A 29 -0.49 4.96 -34.70
CA PRO A 29 0.77 5.33 -35.35
C PRO A 29 0.51 6.26 -36.55
N LEU A 30 0.80 7.55 -36.37
CA LEU A 30 0.73 8.63 -37.36
C LEU A 30 1.44 8.33 -38.71
N LYS A 31 2.23 7.26 -38.79
CA LYS A 31 2.88 6.79 -40.02
C LYS A 31 1.89 6.36 -41.11
N THR A 32 0.72 5.82 -40.78
CA THR A 32 -0.24 5.37 -41.80
C THR A 32 -0.99 6.55 -42.40
N HIS A 33 -1.45 7.50 -41.58
CA HIS A 33 -2.14 8.70 -42.06
C HIS A 33 -1.26 9.60 -42.92
N LEU A 34 0.03 9.76 -42.58
CA LEU A 34 0.97 10.53 -43.41
C LEU A 34 1.25 9.85 -44.75
N ARG A 35 1.29 8.51 -44.81
CA ARG A 35 1.41 7.76 -46.08
C ARG A 35 0.15 7.89 -46.93
N THR A 36 -1.04 7.77 -46.33
CA THR A 36 -2.31 7.93 -47.05
C THR A 36 -2.49 9.34 -47.59
N LEU A 37 -2.13 10.37 -46.81
CA LEU A 37 -2.15 11.76 -47.26
C LEU A 37 -1.09 12.03 -48.34
N SER A 38 0.11 11.47 -48.20
CA SER A 38 1.17 11.57 -49.22
C SER A 38 0.77 10.94 -50.55
N VAL A 39 0.14 9.76 -50.52
CA VAL A 39 -0.38 9.09 -51.73
C VAL A 39 -1.54 9.89 -52.34
N LEU A 40 -2.44 10.46 -51.52
CA LEU A 40 -3.54 11.30 -52.01
C LEU A 40 -3.04 12.57 -52.68
N VAL A 41 -2.03 13.23 -52.10
CA VAL A 41 -1.38 14.41 -52.68
C VAL A 41 -0.61 14.05 -53.94
N LEU A 42 0.08 12.90 -53.98
CA LEU A 42 0.75 12.42 -55.19
C LEU A 42 -0.26 12.07 -56.31
N LEU A 43 -1.40 11.47 -55.99
CA LEU A 43 -2.48 11.21 -56.95
C LEU A 43 -3.10 12.50 -57.50
N LEU A 44 -3.28 13.51 -56.64
CA LEU A 44 -3.78 14.83 -57.04
C LEU A 44 -2.75 15.58 -57.90
N LEU A 45 -1.45 15.46 -57.60
CA LEU A 45 -0.39 16.05 -58.42
C LEU A 45 -0.26 15.33 -59.78
N LEU A 46 -0.33 14.00 -59.82
CA LEU A 46 -0.28 13.22 -61.06
C LEU A 46 -1.51 13.49 -61.95
N THR A 47 -2.71 13.61 -61.36
CA THR A 47 -3.93 13.98 -62.12
C THR A 47 -3.90 15.43 -62.62
N HIS A 48 -3.18 16.32 -61.92
CA HIS A 48 -2.99 17.72 -62.36
C HIS A 48 -1.85 17.90 -63.39
N HIS A 49 -0.85 17.00 -63.41
CA HIS A 49 0.25 17.01 -64.39
C HIS A 49 -0.06 16.21 -65.67
N CYS A 50 -1.05 15.30 -65.65
CA CYS A 50 -1.45 14.51 -66.83
C CYS A 50 -2.62 15.12 -67.64
N ARG A 51 -3.02 16.37 -67.37
CA ARG A 51 -4.06 17.07 -68.15
C ARG A 51 -3.48 17.97 -69.26
N GLY A 52 -2.39 17.52 -69.87
CA GLY A 52 -1.90 18.02 -71.15
C GLY A 52 -2.38 17.11 -72.27
N GLN A 53 -3.60 17.35 -72.77
CA GLN A 53 -4.06 16.69 -73.99
C GLN A 53 -3.41 17.41 -75.17
N SER A 54 -2.34 16.83 -75.71
CA SER A 54 -1.72 17.23 -76.96
C SER A 54 -2.69 16.98 -78.11
N GLN A 55 -3.29 18.05 -78.65
CA GLN A 55 -3.91 18.02 -79.97
C GLN A 55 -3.09 18.90 -80.91
N LEU A 56 -2.09 18.27 -81.54
CA LEU A 56 -1.37 18.83 -82.66
C LEU A 56 -2.25 18.66 -83.90
N ILE A 57 -2.89 19.74 -84.35
CA ILE A 57 -3.46 19.82 -85.70
C ILE A 57 -2.59 20.84 -86.44
N GLY A 58 -1.59 20.34 -87.14
CA GLY A 58 -0.74 21.08 -88.06
C GLY A 58 -0.29 20.16 -89.19
N SER A 59 -0.19 20.69 -90.41
CA SER A 59 0.30 20.00 -91.61
C SER A 59 1.68 19.36 -91.37
N SER A 60 1.93 18.18 -91.92
CA SER A 60 3.08 17.31 -91.65
C SER A 60 4.41 17.72 -92.32
N GLN A 61 4.65 19.00 -92.56
CA GLN A 61 5.93 19.50 -93.09
C GLN A 61 6.50 20.62 -92.20
N PRO A 62 7.77 20.53 -91.76
CA PRO A 62 8.38 21.54 -90.91
C PRO A 62 8.74 22.80 -91.73
N ILE A 63 8.31 23.97 -91.26
CA ILE A 63 8.72 25.27 -91.80
C ILE A 63 10.09 25.59 -91.20
N VAL A 64 11.13 25.66 -92.04
CA VAL A 64 12.48 26.07 -91.64
C VAL A 64 12.63 27.56 -91.93
N ALA A 65 12.97 28.34 -90.91
CA ALA A 65 13.28 29.77 -91.02
C ALA A 65 14.74 30.01 -90.60
N ASN A 66 15.50 30.71 -91.44
CA ASN A 66 16.85 31.17 -91.10
C ASN A 66 16.78 32.57 -90.46
N LEU A 67 17.70 32.87 -89.55
CA LEU A 67 17.75 34.16 -88.83
C LEU A 67 17.97 35.32 -89.81
N GLY A 68 16.91 36.12 -90.04
CA GLY A 68 16.95 37.33 -90.87
C GLY A 68 15.88 37.41 -91.97
N ASP A 69 15.14 36.33 -92.23
CA ASP A 69 14.08 36.30 -93.26
C ASP A 69 12.66 36.39 -92.66
N ASP A 70 11.76 37.09 -93.35
CA ASP A 70 10.32 37.16 -93.01
C ASP A 70 9.63 35.81 -93.26
N ILE A 71 9.00 35.26 -92.22
CA ILE A 71 8.26 34.00 -92.29
C ILE A 71 6.86 34.28 -92.85
N ILE A 72 6.65 34.02 -94.15
CA ILE A 72 5.34 34.10 -94.79
C ILE A 72 4.61 32.76 -94.60
N LEU A 73 3.58 32.75 -93.75
CA LEU A 73 2.66 31.62 -93.64
C LEU A 73 1.82 31.49 -94.93
N PRO A 74 1.58 30.28 -95.46
CA PRO A 74 0.72 30.08 -96.63
C PRO A 74 -0.75 30.33 -96.24
N CYS A 75 -1.17 31.59 -96.33
CA CYS A 75 -2.58 31.97 -96.33
C CYS A 75 -3.11 31.72 -97.74
N TYR A 76 -3.80 30.59 -97.95
CA TYR A 76 -4.55 30.36 -99.18
C TYR A 76 -5.82 31.22 -99.16
N LEU A 77 -5.74 32.43 -99.74
CA LEU A 77 -6.89 33.27 -100.07
C LEU A 77 -7.15 33.09 -101.56
N GLU A 78 -8.20 32.34 -101.87
CA GLU A 78 -8.68 32.08 -103.23
C GLU A 78 -9.16 33.40 -103.86
N PRO A 79 -8.58 33.87 -104.98
CA PRO A 79 -9.05 35.07 -105.65
C PRO A 79 -10.37 34.77 -106.36
N ALA A 80 -11.41 35.54 -106.02
CA ALA A 80 -12.67 35.52 -106.76
C ALA A 80 -12.46 36.12 -108.15
N ASP A 81 -12.09 35.26 -109.10
CA ASP A 81 -11.98 35.62 -110.50
C ASP A 81 -13.35 35.98 -111.08
N LEU A 82 -13.44 37.23 -111.51
CA LEU A 82 -14.37 37.73 -112.51
C LEU A 82 -14.31 36.85 -113.77
N LYS A 83 -15.26 35.92 -113.91
CA LYS A 83 -15.75 35.48 -115.22
C LYS A 83 -17.25 35.71 -115.31
N ARG A 84 -17.58 36.85 -115.93
CA ARG A 84 -18.79 36.99 -116.75
C ARG A 84 -18.69 35.98 -117.88
N GLU A 85 -19.60 35.02 -117.92
CA GLU A 85 -20.52 34.80 -119.04
C GLU A 85 -21.39 33.55 -118.83
N GLY A 86 -22.68 33.68 -119.12
CA GLY A 86 -23.55 32.58 -119.54
C GLY A 86 -24.14 31.67 -118.46
N GLY A 87 -25.41 31.87 -118.13
CA GLY A 87 -26.26 30.80 -117.58
C GLY A 87 -27.08 31.17 -116.35
N HIS A 88 -28.16 31.93 -116.57
CA HIS A 88 -29.20 32.19 -115.57
C HIS A 88 -29.87 30.87 -115.11
N LYS A 89 -29.29 30.16 -114.14
CA LYS A 89 -29.96 29.09 -113.34
C LYS A 89 -29.23 28.67 -112.04
N SER A 90 -27.97 29.06 -111.80
CA SER A 90 -27.21 28.65 -110.58
C SER A 90 -27.25 29.66 -109.42
N LYS A 91 -27.47 30.94 -109.68
CA LYS A 91 -27.47 32.00 -108.65
C LYS A 91 -28.65 31.89 -107.66
N GLN A 92 -29.76 31.32 -108.10
CA GLN A 92 -30.96 31.12 -107.27
C GLN A 92 -30.89 29.84 -106.42
N ARG A 93 -30.08 28.85 -106.83
CA ARG A 93 -29.94 27.57 -106.12
C ARG A 93 -28.98 27.71 -104.92
N ASN A 94 -27.83 28.38 -105.10
CA ASN A 94 -26.87 28.62 -104.00
C ASN A 94 -27.43 29.59 -102.93
N THR A 95 -28.16 30.64 -103.34
CA THR A 95 -28.81 31.55 -102.39
C THR A 95 -29.96 30.88 -101.60
N SER A 96 -30.66 29.91 -102.19
CA SER A 96 -31.72 29.17 -101.50
C SER A 96 -31.19 28.16 -100.48
N GLU A 97 -30.08 27.47 -100.78
CA GLU A 97 -29.48 26.50 -99.87
C GLU A 97 -28.80 27.19 -98.68
N GLU A 98 -28.14 28.31 -98.93
CA GLU A 98 -27.53 29.13 -97.88
C GLU A 98 -28.58 29.78 -96.97
N LYS A 99 -29.71 30.21 -97.52
CA LYS A 99 -30.86 30.66 -96.73
C LYS A 99 -31.40 29.53 -95.83
N ARG A 100 -31.44 28.29 -96.32
CA ARG A 100 -31.88 27.13 -95.54
C ARG A 100 -30.91 26.81 -94.40
N ARG A 101 -29.60 26.84 -94.65
CA ARG A 101 -28.57 26.65 -93.60
C ARG A 101 -28.61 27.74 -92.55
N ARG A 102 -28.89 28.98 -92.94
CA ARG A 102 -29.08 30.09 -92.00
C ARG A 102 -30.33 29.89 -91.14
N GLU A 103 -31.45 29.49 -91.74
CA GLU A 103 -32.68 29.21 -90.99
C GLU A 103 -32.52 28.02 -90.02
N GLU A 104 -31.77 26.98 -90.42
CA GLU A 104 -31.44 25.83 -89.56
C GLU A 104 -30.54 26.25 -88.40
N ALA A 105 -29.47 27.01 -88.66
CA ALA A 105 -28.61 27.56 -87.62
C ALA A 105 -29.37 28.51 -86.67
N GLU A 106 -30.32 29.30 -87.19
CA GLU A 106 -31.18 30.16 -86.37
C GLU A 106 -32.09 29.35 -85.44
N LYS A 107 -32.63 28.22 -85.90
CA LYS A 107 -33.41 27.29 -85.06
C LYS A 107 -32.54 26.64 -83.99
N GLU A 108 -31.35 26.17 -84.34
CA GLU A 108 -30.40 25.61 -83.37
C GLU A 108 -29.99 26.62 -82.30
N VAL A 109 -29.67 27.86 -82.70
CA VAL A 109 -29.35 28.95 -81.77
C VAL A 109 -30.54 29.24 -80.84
N GLN A 110 -31.76 29.21 -81.36
CA GLN A 110 -32.95 29.42 -80.56
C GLN A 110 -33.16 28.29 -79.53
N THR A 111 -32.99 27.02 -79.93
CA THR A 111 -33.05 25.87 -79.01
C THR A 111 -31.97 25.95 -77.93
N LEU A 112 -30.72 26.22 -78.32
CA LEU A 112 -29.62 26.38 -77.36
C LEU A 112 -29.86 27.54 -76.38
N LYS A 113 -30.50 28.61 -76.83
CA LYS A 113 -30.89 29.74 -75.96
C LYS A 113 -31.94 29.32 -74.93
N GLU A 114 -32.92 28.52 -75.32
CA GLU A 114 -33.95 27.99 -74.41
C GLU A 114 -33.36 27.01 -73.38
N GLU A 115 -32.45 26.13 -73.81
CA GLU A 115 -31.70 25.25 -72.91
C GLU A 115 -30.84 26.05 -71.93
N LEU A 116 -30.13 27.08 -72.41
CA LEU A 116 -29.31 27.96 -71.58
C LEU A 116 -30.17 28.71 -70.53
N GLN A 117 -31.34 29.22 -70.94
CA GLN A 117 -32.28 29.86 -70.01
C GLN A 117 -32.82 28.88 -68.97
N THR A 118 -33.04 27.62 -69.36
CA THR A 118 -33.48 26.57 -68.44
C THR A 118 -32.37 26.22 -67.44
N LYS A 119 -31.14 26.04 -67.91
CA LYS A 119 -29.98 25.80 -67.04
C LYS A 119 -29.68 26.97 -66.12
N LYS A 120 -29.89 28.20 -66.57
CA LYS A 120 -29.78 29.40 -65.73
C LYS A 120 -30.77 29.36 -64.56
N ARG A 121 -32.04 29.03 -64.83
CA ARG A 121 -33.07 28.86 -63.77
C ARG A 121 -32.72 27.72 -62.80
N GLU A 122 -32.21 26.60 -63.31
CA GLU A 122 -31.75 25.49 -62.44
C GLU A 122 -30.60 25.92 -61.50
N VAL A 123 -29.63 26.68 -62.02
CA VAL A 123 -28.52 27.21 -61.23
C VAL A 123 -29.01 28.18 -60.16
N GLU A 124 -29.90 29.10 -60.52
CA GLU A 124 -30.51 30.04 -59.58
C GLU A 124 -31.31 29.30 -58.47
N SER A 125 -32.06 28.26 -58.83
CA SER A 125 -32.77 27.43 -57.86
C SER A 125 -31.82 26.70 -56.90
N LYS A 126 -30.75 26.08 -57.42
CA LYS A 126 -29.73 25.42 -56.59
C LYS A 126 -28.99 26.40 -55.70
N GLN A 127 -28.80 27.63 -56.18
CA GLN A 127 -28.15 28.68 -55.40
C GLN A 127 -29.01 29.11 -54.19
N SER A 128 -30.34 29.16 -54.35
CA SER A 128 -31.26 29.38 -53.22
C SER A 128 -31.22 28.22 -52.22
N GLU A 129 -31.27 26.97 -52.69
CA GLU A 129 -31.24 25.79 -51.80
C GLU A 129 -29.93 25.71 -50.99
N LEU A 130 -28.80 26.06 -51.61
CA LEU A 130 -27.52 26.17 -50.91
C LEU A 130 -27.52 27.27 -49.84
N GLN A 131 -28.19 28.39 -50.08
CA GLN A 131 -28.30 29.47 -49.11
C GLN A 131 -29.17 29.08 -47.89
N ASP A 132 -30.24 28.34 -48.13
CA ASP A 132 -31.10 27.78 -47.06
C ASP A 132 -30.33 26.74 -46.22
N LEU A 133 -29.63 25.82 -46.88
CA LEU A 133 -28.80 24.82 -46.21
C LEU A 133 -27.67 25.45 -45.38
N LEU A 134 -27.06 26.54 -45.85
CA LEU A 134 -26.07 27.29 -45.07
C LEU A 134 -26.68 27.91 -43.82
N SER A 135 -27.88 28.48 -43.94
CA SER A 135 -28.60 29.06 -42.80
C SER A 135 -29.00 28.00 -41.77
N GLU A 136 -29.45 26.83 -42.24
CA GLU A 136 -29.77 25.70 -41.39
C GLU A 136 -28.54 25.13 -40.67
N LYS A 137 -27.41 25.00 -41.39
CA LYS A 137 -26.13 24.59 -40.81
C LYS A 137 -25.71 25.53 -39.67
N GLN A 138 -25.77 26.84 -39.89
CA GLN A 138 -25.43 27.83 -38.86
C GLN A 138 -26.37 27.76 -37.66
N ARG A 139 -27.67 27.50 -37.88
CA ARG A 139 -28.63 27.28 -36.79
C ARG A 139 -28.26 26.07 -35.95
N LYS A 140 -27.97 24.93 -36.59
CA LYS A 140 -27.56 23.70 -35.92
C LYS A 140 -26.24 23.86 -35.16
N GLU A 141 -25.29 24.62 -35.70
CA GLU A 141 -24.03 24.95 -35.00
C GLU A 141 -24.28 25.73 -33.71
N LYS A 142 -25.19 26.71 -33.73
CA LYS A 142 -25.58 27.47 -32.52
C LYS A 142 -26.29 26.58 -31.49
N GLU A 143 -27.20 25.72 -31.93
CA GLU A 143 -27.89 24.76 -31.04
C GLU A 143 -26.89 23.80 -30.38
N LEU A 144 -25.92 23.30 -31.14
CA LEU A 144 -24.85 22.43 -30.63
C LEU A 144 -23.98 23.17 -29.60
N GLN A 145 -23.64 24.43 -29.86
CA GLN A 145 -22.86 25.25 -28.94
C GLN A 145 -23.61 25.46 -27.61
N SER A 146 -24.92 25.77 -27.66
CA SER A 146 -25.75 25.88 -26.46
C SER A 146 -25.79 24.58 -25.66
N LEU A 147 -26.00 23.44 -26.33
CA LEU A 147 -26.03 22.13 -25.68
C LEU A 147 -24.69 21.78 -25.01
N LYS A 148 -23.57 22.18 -25.63
CA LYS A 148 -22.23 21.99 -25.06
C LYS A 148 -22.06 22.79 -23.76
N GLU A 149 -22.48 24.05 -23.74
CA GLU A 149 -22.41 24.90 -22.55
C GLU A 149 -23.28 24.34 -21.40
N ASP A 150 -24.46 23.84 -21.72
CA ASP A 150 -25.34 23.17 -20.76
C ASP A 150 -24.70 21.89 -20.19
N LEU A 151 -24.06 21.08 -21.04
CA LEU A 151 -23.35 19.87 -20.60
C LEU A 151 -22.17 20.22 -19.70
N GLU A 152 -21.37 21.23 -20.04
CA GLU A 152 -20.25 21.70 -19.20
C GLU A 152 -20.73 22.25 -17.85
N LYS A 153 -21.87 22.96 -17.84
CA LYS A 153 -22.51 23.39 -16.59
C LYS A 153 -22.93 22.18 -15.75
N LYS A 154 -23.60 21.20 -16.34
CA LYS A 154 -24.02 19.97 -15.65
C LYS A 154 -22.83 19.16 -15.12
N SER A 155 -21.73 19.11 -15.86
CA SER A 155 -20.48 18.48 -15.42
C SER A 155 -19.91 19.18 -14.17
N ARG A 156 -19.85 20.52 -14.17
CA ARG A 156 -19.40 21.31 -13.00
C ARG A 156 -20.31 21.13 -11.77
N GLU A 157 -21.63 21.02 -11.97
CA GLU A 157 -22.59 20.71 -10.91
C GLU A 157 -22.30 19.34 -10.30
N LEU A 158 -22.12 18.30 -11.13
CA LEU A 158 -21.79 16.95 -10.69
C LEU A 158 -20.48 16.89 -9.91
N GLU A 159 -19.42 17.55 -10.37
CA GLU A 159 -18.15 17.62 -9.63
C GLU A 159 -18.32 18.28 -8.25
N THR A 160 -19.19 19.27 -8.14
CA THR A 160 -19.45 19.98 -6.88
C THR A 160 -20.23 19.11 -5.91
N ILE A 161 -21.19 18.34 -6.41
CA ILE A 161 -21.90 17.30 -5.63
C ILE A 161 -20.91 16.22 -5.19
N GLN A 162 -20.09 15.71 -6.10
CA GLN A 162 -19.08 14.69 -5.79
C GLN A 162 -18.05 15.18 -4.77
N ARG A 163 -17.57 16.42 -4.87
CA ARG A 163 -16.74 17.05 -3.84
C ARG A 163 -17.45 17.16 -2.50
N SER A 164 -18.76 17.42 -2.49
CA SER A 164 -19.54 17.52 -1.25
C SER A 164 -19.83 16.16 -0.61
N ILE A 165 -20.03 15.10 -1.41
CA ILE A 165 -20.16 13.72 -0.95
C ILE A 165 -18.82 13.18 -0.46
N ASN A 166 -17.73 13.46 -1.19
CA ASN A 166 -16.38 13.02 -0.85
C ASN A 166 -15.70 13.92 0.20
N LYS A 167 -16.39 14.91 0.78
CA LYS A 167 -15.89 15.63 1.95
C LYS A 167 -15.67 14.59 3.06
N PRO A 168 -14.43 14.36 3.52
CA PRO A 168 -14.15 13.37 4.56
C PRO A 168 -14.61 13.83 5.96
N SER A 169 -15.58 14.74 6.02
CA SER A 169 -15.90 15.54 7.20
C SER A 169 -16.63 14.74 8.28
N SER A 170 -17.30 13.64 7.91
CA SER A 170 -17.94 12.75 8.88
C SER A 170 -16.96 11.66 9.34
N SER A 171 -16.33 10.97 8.39
CA SER A 171 -15.39 9.87 8.65
C SER A 171 -14.16 10.29 9.48
N LEU A 172 -13.50 11.40 9.13
CA LEU A 172 -12.29 11.86 9.85
C LEU A 172 -12.60 12.34 11.27
N TRP A 173 -13.77 12.97 11.46
CA TRP A 173 -14.23 13.39 12.79
C TRP A 173 -14.52 12.18 13.69
N PHE A 174 -15.22 11.17 13.16
CA PHE A 174 -15.45 9.91 13.87
C PHE A 174 -14.14 9.17 14.17
N GLN A 175 -13.19 9.16 13.23
CA GLN A 175 -11.88 8.52 13.42
C GLN A 175 -11.07 9.21 14.53
N LYS A 176 -10.97 10.54 14.51
CA LYS A 176 -10.31 11.31 15.58
C LYS A 176 -11.00 11.11 16.93
N LYS A 177 -12.33 11.05 16.95
CA LYS A 177 -13.10 10.80 18.18
C LYS A 177 -12.90 9.38 18.72
N ALA A 178 -12.80 8.38 17.85
CA ALA A 178 -12.48 7.01 18.21
C ALA A 178 -11.05 6.87 18.77
N GLU A 179 -10.07 7.55 18.18
CA GLU A 179 -8.70 7.60 18.69
C GLU A 179 -8.63 8.25 20.09
N GLN A 180 -9.31 9.38 20.29
CA GLN A 180 -9.42 10.01 21.61
C GLN A 180 -10.06 9.08 22.65
N MET A 181 -11.12 8.36 22.27
CA MET A 181 -11.79 7.42 23.16
C MET A 181 -10.89 6.22 23.51
N LYS A 182 -10.15 5.68 22.54
CA LYS A 182 -9.14 4.62 22.76
C LYS A 182 -8.03 5.08 23.71
N LYS A 183 -7.54 6.32 23.56
CA LYS A 183 -6.54 6.88 24.46
C LYS A 183 -7.06 6.97 25.91
N LYS A 184 -8.28 7.48 26.09
CA LYS A 184 -8.94 7.56 27.40
C LYS A 184 -9.18 6.19 28.03
N MET A 185 -9.54 5.17 27.24
CA MET A 185 -9.73 3.80 27.72
C MET A 185 -8.41 3.21 28.23
N LYS A 186 -7.33 3.31 27.44
CA LYS A 186 -6.00 2.83 27.87
C LYS A 186 -5.49 3.53 29.13
N GLU A 187 -5.75 4.82 29.27
CA GLU A 187 -5.36 5.58 30.46
C GLU A 187 -6.15 5.16 31.71
N LYS A 188 -7.46 4.87 31.55
CA LYS A 188 -8.27 4.30 32.63
C LYS A 188 -7.84 2.89 33.01
N GLU A 189 -7.50 2.05 32.04
CA GLU A 189 -7.04 0.69 32.26
C GLU A 189 -5.71 0.67 33.01
N LYS A 190 -4.73 1.48 32.58
CA LYS A 190 -3.46 1.68 33.30
C LYS A 190 -3.67 2.21 34.71
N LYS A 191 -4.63 3.12 34.90
CA LYS A 191 -4.95 3.63 36.23
C LYS A 191 -5.51 2.53 37.14
N LYS A 192 -6.42 1.69 36.63
CA LYS A 192 -6.98 0.57 37.38
C LYS A 192 -5.90 -0.45 37.77
N GLU A 193 -5.03 -0.80 36.83
CA GLU A 193 -3.89 -1.71 37.08
C GLU A 193 -2.92 -1.13 38.12
N LYS A 194 -2.65 0.18 38.06
CA LYS A 194 -1.84 0.86 39.08
C LYS A 194 -2.52 0.82 40.46
N ASP A 195 -3.81 1.15 40.53
CA ASP A 195 -4.55 1.18 41.79
C ASP A 195 -4.63 -0.24 42.41
N GLU A 196 -4.74 -1.30 41.59
CA GLU A 196 -4.69 -2.70 42.03
C GLU A 196 -3.29 -3.10 42.56
N ALA A 197 -2.22 -2.76 41.83
CA ALA A 197 -0.86 -3.01 42.28
C ALA A 197 -0.52 -2.23 43.57
N GLU A 198 -1.03 -1.01 43.72
CA GLU A 198 -0.84 -0.19 44.92
C GLU A 198 -1.55 -0.80 46.13
N GLN A 199 -2.74 -1.39 45.95
CA GLN A 199 -3.41 -2.17 47.00
C GLN A 199 -2.63 -3.43 47.37
N GLU A 200 -2.08 -4.15 46.39
CA GLU A 200 -1.27 -5.35 46.65
C GLU A 200 0.04 -5.03 47.39
N VAL A 201 0.69 -3.91 47.05
CA VAL A 201 1.85 -3.44 47.80
C VAL A 201 1.48 -3.12 49.26
N GLU A 202 0.33 -2.46 49.49
CA GLU A 202 -0.11 -2.15 50.85
C GLU A 202 -0.39 -3.42 51.68
N THR A 203 -1.00 -4.45 51.07
CA THR A 203 -1.28 -5.71 51.78
C THR A 203 0.00 -6.48 52.09
N LEU A 204 0.94 -6.55 51.15
CA LEU A 204 2.24 -7.18 51.36
C LEU A 204 3.04 -6.44 52.44
N GLN A 205 2.99 -5.11 52.45
CA GLN A 205 3.67 -4.29 53.45
C GLN A 205 3.14 -4.58 54.86
N LYS A 206 1.81 -4.67 55.04
CA LYS A 206 1.21 -5.07 56.33
C LYS A 206 1.61 -6.48 56.76
N HIS A 207 1.67 -7.42 55.81
CA HIS A 207 2.09 -8.78 56.13
C HIS A 207 3.56 -8.82 56.57
N LEU A 208 4.42 -8.04 55.93
CA LEU A 208 5.82 -7.92 56.28
C LEU A 208 6.01 -7.34 57.68
N GLU A 209 5.25 -6.28 58.01
CA GLU A 209 5.26 -5.66 59.34
C GLU A 209 4.81 -6.65 60.42
N THR A 210 3.72 -7.39 60.17
CA THR A 210 3.24 -8.46 61.07
C THR A 210 4.31 -9.54 61.28
N LYS A 211 4.98 -9.96 60.21
CA LYS A 211 6.05 -10.96 60.28
C LYS A 211 7.27 -10.43 61.04
N GLN A 212 7.59 -9.16 60.88
CA GLN A 212 8.67 -8.51 61.61
C GLN A 212 8.37 -8.49 63.11
N GLU A 213 7.17 -8.08 63.52
CA GLU A 213 6.73 -8.12 64.93
C GLU A 213 6.76 -9.55 65.51
N GLU A 214 6.30 -10.56 64.75
CA GLU A 214 6.36 -11.97 65.15
C GLU A 214 7.82 -12.42 65.38
N THR A 215 8.74 -12.05 64.49
CA THR A 215 10.16 -12.38 64.67
C THR A 215 10.80 -11.69 65.88
N GLU A 216 10.43 -10.43 66.16
CA GLU A 216 10.91 -9.72 67.35
C GLU A 216 10.43 -10.39 68.64
N LEU A 217 9.18 -10.85 68.68
CA LEU A 217 8.64 -11.62 69.82
C LEU A 217 9.40 -12.94 70.01
N ASN A 218 9.66 -13.67 68.92
CA ASN A 218 10.40 -14.93 68.99
C ASN A 218 11.85 -14.74 69.45
N ILE A 219 12.53 -13.67 69.01
CA ILE A 219 13.88 -13.32 69.47
C ILE A 219 13.86 -13.08 70.98
N LYS A 220 12.90 -12.30 71.47
CA LYS A 220 12.76 -11.99 72.90
C LYS A 220 12.52 -13.26 73.74
N GLU A 221 11.65 -14.16 73.28
CA GLU A 221 11.44 -15.45 73.94
C GLU A 221 12.72 -16.29 73.99
N PHE A 222 13.50 -16.28 72.90
CA PHE A 222 14.77 -17.02 72.84
C PHE A 222 15.82 -16.45 73.80
N GLU A 223 15.88 -15.12 73.95
CA GLU A 223 16.75 -14.46 74.93
C GLU A 223 16.36 -14.80 76.38
N ASP A 224 15.07 -14.82 76.70
CA ASP A 224 14.57 -15.21 78.02
C ASP A 224 14.95 -16.67 78.34
N ARG A 225 14.73 -17.60 77.40
CA ARG A 225 15.14 -19.01 77.54
C ARG A 225 16.66 -19.15 77.68
N ARG A 226 17.44 -18.36 76.95
CA ARG A 226 18.91 -18.37 77.07
C ARG A 226 19.36 -17.92 78.45
N ALA A 227 18.74 -16.89 79.03
CA ALA A 227 19.04 -16.44 80.39
C ALA A 227 18.71 -17.51 81.45
N GLU A 228 17.62 -18.26 81.25
CA GLU A 228 17.26 -19.39 82.11
C GLU A 228 18.29 -20.53 82.04
N VAL A 229 18.73 -20.91 80.83
CA VAL A 229 19.80 -21.89 80.63
C VAL A 229 21.10 -21.42 81.29
N GLN A 230 21.45 -20.15 81.18
CA GLN A 230 22.64 -19.57 81.81
C GLN A 230 22.61 -19.75 83.34
N LYS A 231 21.48 -19.45 83.99
CA LYS A 231 21.30 -19.66 85.44
C LYS A 231 21.42 -21.13 85.83
N LEU A 232 20.82 -22.04 85.07
CA LEU A 232 20.93 -23.47 85.32
C LEU A 232 22.38 -23.95 85.18
N GLN A 233 23.11 -23.42 84.21
CA GLN A 233 24.52 -23.77 83.99
C GLN A 233 25.42 -23.31 85.14
N GLU A 234 25.20 -22.11 85.68
CA GLU A 234 25.89 -21.64 86.89
C GLU A 234 25.60 -22.54 88.11
N ALA A 235 24.35 -22.98 88.28
CA ALA A 235 23.97 -23.89 89.36
C ALA A 235 24.65 -25.27 89.23
N VAL A 236 24.72 -25.81 88.00
CA VAL A 236 25.45 -27.06 87.72
C VAL A 236 26.94 -26.91 88.03
N GLN A 237 27.58 -25.82 87.57
CA GLN A 237 28.99 -25.55 87.86
C GLN A 237 29.26 -25.42 89.37
N GLY A 238 28.36 -24.76 90.12
CA GLY A 238 28.47 -24.68 91.58
C GLY A 238 28.38 -26.05 92.27
N MET A 239 27.49 -26.93 91.79
CA MET A 239 27.39 -28.30 92.26
C MET A 239 28.63 -29.13 91.87
N GLU A 240 29.15 -28.99 90.66
CA GLU A 240 30.39 -29.64 90.22
C GLU A 240 31.58 -29.22 91.07
N ALA A 241 31.74 -27.91 91.36
CA ALA A 241 32.80 -27.43 92.25
C ALA A 241 32.67 -28.00 93.68
N SER A 242 31.42 -28.14 94.17
CA SER A 242 31.14 -28.77 95.46
C SER A 242 31.51 -30.25 95.46
N LEU A 243 31.19 -30.98 94.38
CA LEU A 243 31.59 -32.38 94.20
C LEU A 243 33.10 -32.54 94.09
N GLN A 244 33.79 -31.67 93.35
CA GLN A 244 35.26 -31.66 93.24
C GLN A 244 35.94 -31.42 94.59
N THR A 245 35.39 -30.51 95.41
CA THR A 245 35.90 -30.27 96.78
C THR A 245 35.74 -31.52 97.65
N LEU A 246 34.56 -32.16 97.62
CA LEU A 246 34.32 -33.41 98.36
C LEU A 246 35.20 -34.56 97.89
N MET A 247 35.44 -34.68 96.58
CA MET A 247 36.40 -35.63 96.02
C MET A 247 37.81 -35.35 96.50
N GLY A 248 38.27 -34.09 96.51
CA GLY A 248 39.58 -33.70 97.03
C GLY A 248 39.73 -34.00 98.53
N ASP A 249 38.67 -33.84 99.32
CA ASP A 249 38.63 -34.24 100.73
C ASP A 249 38.62 -35.76 100.94
N LEU A 250 38.12 -36.53 99.97
CA LEU A 250 38.20 -37.99 99.95
C LEU A 250 39.59 -38.46 99.54
N GLU A 251 40.20 -37.84 98.53
CA GLU A 251 41.56 -38.14 98.07
C GLU A 251 42.62 -37.74 99.11
N SER A 252 42.41 -36.62 99.82
CA SER A 252 43.24 -36.22 100.96
C SER A 252 43.11 -37.18 102.16
N ARG A 253 41.94 -37.83 102.32
CA ARG A 253 41.74 -38.96 103.25
C ARG A 253 42.32 -40.28 102.73
N ASN A 254 42.65 -40.38 101.45
CA ASN A 254 43.18 -41.57 100.81
C ASN A 254 44.71 -41.55 100.63
N MET A 255 45.43 -40.65 101.32
CA MET A 255 46.88 -40.78 101.57
C MET A 255 47.18 -41.86 102.61
N GLU A 256 46.55 -43.02 102.47
CA GLU A 256 46.90 -44.24 103.19
C GLU A 256 46.43 -45.50 102.42
N SER A 257 46.64 -45.57 101.09
CA SER A 257 46.98 -46.84 100.42
C SER A 257 47.31 -46.66 98.93
N GLN A 258 48.19 -47.53 98.47
CA GLN A 258 48.89 -47.56 97.19
C GLN A 258 48.05 -47.87 95.95
N ALA A 259 48.50 -47.25 94.84
CA ALA A 259 48.78 -47.82 93.51
C ALA A 259 47.68 -47.98 92.44
N GLY A 260 48.07 -47.56 91.22
CA GLY A 260 47.51 -47.92 89.90
C GLY A 260 46.41 -46.96 89.47
N GLY A 261 46.55 -46.10 88.45
CA GLY A 261 47.10 -46.32 87.10
C GLY A 261 45.98 -45.88 86.12
N PRO A 262 46.23 -45.00 85.13
CA PRO A 262 45.16 -44.26 84.47
C PRO A 262 44.62 -45.00 83.23
N MET A 263 43.30 -45.02 83.04
CA MET A 263 42.72 -45.41 81.76
C MET A 263 41.31 -44.81 81.55
N GLU A 264 41.25 -43.69 80.84
CA GLU A 264 40.23 -43.35 79.83
C GLU A 264 40.69 -42.07 79.11
N PRO A 265 40.38 -41.83 77.80
CA PRO A 265 39.00 -41.86 77.29
C PRO A 265 38.84 -42.42 75.86
N LEU A 266 37.66 -42.96 75.53
CA LEU A 266 37.24 -43.08 74.13
C LEU A 266 35.72 -43.04 73.97
N LEU A 267 35.14 -41.85 73.90
CA LEU A 267 33.89 -41.62 73.17
C LEU A 267 33.90 -40.23 72.53
N THR A 268 34.19 -40.21 71.23
CA THR A 268 33.84 -39.11 70.32
C THR A 268 32.38 -39.23 69.90
N PRO A 269 31.66 -38.11 69.76
CA PRO A 269 30.77 -37.94 68.63
C PRO A 269 31.16 -36.67 67.89
N GLN A 270 31.98 -36.80 66.84
CA GLN A 270 32.06 -35.78 65.80
C GLN A 270 31.08 -36.15 64.68
N THR A 271 30.00 -35.40 64.68
CA THR A 271 29.41 -34.67 63.55
C THR A 271 29.95 -34.96 62.13
N GLN A 272 28.98 -35.07 61.22
CA GLN A 272 29.01 -34.77 59.78
C GLN A 272 29.46 -35.89 58.84
N THR A 273 28.46 -36.69 58.46
CA THR A 273 28.22 -37.01 57.05
C THR A 273 28.15 -35.70 56.24
N SER A 274 29.07 -35.49 55.31
CA SER A 274 28.84 -34.65 54.13
C SER A 274 28.89 -35.60 52.94
N ASP A 275 27.81 -36.35 52.81
CA ASP A 275 27.49 -37.08 51.60
C ASP A 275 27.05 -36.05 50.58
N SER A 276 27.80 -35.92 49.47
CA SER A 276 27.32 -35.23 48.28
C SER A 276 26.27 -36.13 47.62
N GLY A 277 25.12 -36.26 48.28
CA GLY A 277 23.91 -36.81 47.70
C GLY A 277 23.34 -35.77 46.76
N PHE A 278 23.38 -36.02 45.45
CA PHE A 278 22.32 -35.49 44.60
C PHE A 278 21.03 -36.09 45.15
N ASP A 279 20.15 -35.28 45.74
CA ASP A 279 18.87 -35.75 46.27
C ASP A 279 18.06 -36.39 45.14
N ILE A 280 18.01 -37.71 45.15
CA ILE A 280 17.13 -38.56 44.34
C ILE A 280 15.89 -38.80 45.21
N GLU A 281 15.18 -37.72 45.56
CA GLU A 281 13.89 -37.78 46.28
C GLU A 281 12.71 -37.52 45.33
N ASP A 282 11.58 -38.19 45.58
CA ASP A 282 10.35 -38.01 44.80
C ASP A 282 9.83 -36.58 44.96
N LYS A 283 9.55 -35.90 43.85
CA LYS A 283 9.18 -34.48 43.84
C LYS A 283 7.70 -34.29 43.53
N GLN A 284 6.95 -33.70 44.46
CA GLN A 284 5.56 -33.33 44.23
C GLN A 284 5.47 -32.02 43.42
N LEU A 285 5.02 -32.13 42.17
CA LEU A 285 4.88 -31.00 41.23
C LEU A 285 3.43 -30.55 41.07
N GLY A 286 2.47 -31.09 41.82
CA GLY A 286 1.07 -30.69 41.69
C GLY A 286 0.88 -29.19 41.96
N LEU A 287 0.13 -28.50 41.08
CA LEU A 287 -0.04 -27.03 41.01
C LEU A 287 1.21 -26.22 40.65
N TRP A 288 2.31 -26.87 40.30
CA TRP A 288 3.44 -26.14 39.73
C TRP A 288 3.05 -25.63 38.34
N GLU A 289 3.70 -24.56 37.92
CA GLU A 289 3.40 -23.91 36.64
C GLU A 289 4.65 -23.83 35.78
N LEU A 290 4.56 -24.35 34.56
CA LEU A 290 5.60 -24.22 33.55
C LEU A 290 5.19 -23.16 32.54
N TYR A 291 6.02 -22.13 32.40
CA TYR A 291 5.86 -21.07 31.43
C TYR A 291 6.83 -21.31 30.27
N LEU A 292 6.32 -21.23 29.03
CA LEU A 292 7.12 -21.29 27.82
C LEU A 292 6.94 -20.03 27.00
N GLN A 293 8.03 -19.29 26.83
CA GLN A 293 8.10 -18.15 25.93
C GLN A 293 8.82 -18.54 24.63
N VAL A 294 8.14 -18.35 23.49
CA VAL A 294 8.71 -18.59 22.16
C VAL A 294 9.08 -17.24 21.54
N ASN A 295 10.38 -17.01 21.33
CA ASN A 295 10.98 -15.76 20.88
C ASN A 295 10.66 -14.58 21.81
N THR A 296 10.02 -13.53 21.29
CA THR A 296 9.57 -12.35 22.06
C THR A 296 8.05 -12.33 22.25
N LYS A 297 7.37 -13.47 22.09
CA LYS A 297 5.91 -13.57 22.22
C LYS A 297 5.49 -13.70 23.69
N GLN A 298 4.18 -13.67 23.93
CA GLN A 298 3.58 -13.94 25.24
C GLN A 298 3.86 -15.39 25.67
N SER A 299 4.17 -15.58 26.96
CA SER A 299 4.41 -16.89 27.55
C SER A 299 3.13 -17.74 27.58
N ILE A 300 3.25 -19.01 27.21
CA ILE A 300 2.19 -20.01 27.33
C ILE A 300 2.37 -20.70 28.68
N LYS A 301 1.28 -20.90 29.44
CA LYS A 301 1.30 -21.55 30.75
C LYS A 301 0.84 -23.01 30.65
N PHE A 302 1.47 -23.88 31.41
CA PHE A 302 1.02 -25.24 31.71
C PHE A 302 1.00 -25.41 33.22
N THR A 303 -0.09 -25.96 33.76
CA THR A 303 -0.22 -26.24 35.19
C THR A 303 -0.25 -27.76 35.37
N PHE A 304 0.56 -28.27 36.29
CA PHE A 304 0.56 -29.68 36.63
C PHE A 304 -0.67 -30.00 37.50
N ASP A 305 -1.41 -31.05 37.12
CA ASP A 305 -2.59 -31.49 37.85
C ASP A 305 -2.23 -31.97 39.27
N GLN A 306 -3.20 -31.95 40.20
CA GLN A 306 -2.99 -32.48 41.55
C GLN A 306 -3.69 -33.84 41.75
N PRO A 307 -3.03 -34.82 42.40
CA PRO A 307 -1.61 -34.86 42.74
C PRO A 307 -0.73 -35.27 41.54
N PHE A 308 0.41 -34.60 41.34
CA PHE A 308 1.46 -35.04 40.41
C PHE A 308 2.75 -35.24 41.19
N ILE A 309 3.27 -36.46 41.18
CA ILE A 309 4.50 -36.86 41.86
C ILE A 309 5.44 -37.38 40.79
N LEU A 310 6.59 -36.74 40.64
CA LEU A 310 7.65 -37.18 39.76
C LEU A 310 8.62 -38.03 40.57
N GLN A 311 8.74 -39.31 40.22
CA GLN A 311 9.66 -40.17 40.94
C GLN A 311 11.11 -39.76 40.66
N ALA A 312 11.96 -40.01 41.64
CA ALA A 312 13.35 -39.64 41.52
C ALA A 312 14.04 -40.36 40.36
N GLY A 313 14.71 -39.61 39.49
CA GLY A 313 15.32 -40.12 38.25
C GLY A 313 14.37 -40.28 37.06
N GLU A 314 13.06 -40.06 37.24
CA GLU A 314 12.12 -40.01 36.12
C GLU A 314 12.11 -38.64 35.44
N SER A 315 11.80 -38.65 34.14
CA SER A 315 11.66 -37.44 33.33
C SER A 315 10.23 -37.32 32.82
N VAL A 316 9.66 -36.11 32.90
CA VAL A 316 8.38 -35.79 32.25
C VAL A 316 8.66 -35.34 30.81
N ARG A 317 7.92 -35.90 29.86
CA ARG A 317 7.92 -35.45 28.46
C ARG A 317 6.63 -34.70 28.16
N MET A 318 6.78 -33.52 27.56
CA MET A 318 5.65 -32.71 27.16
C MET A 318 5.53 -32.67 25.65
N TRP A 319 4.35 -33.06 25.17
CA TRP A 319 4.04 -33.16 23.75
C TRP A 319 3.21 -31.98 23.30
N ALA A 320 3.65 -31.30 22.25
CA ALA A 320 2.88 -30.26 21.58
C ALA A 320 1.62 -30.83 20.93
N ARG A 321 0.66 -29.96 20.63
CA ARG A 321 -0.59 -30.36 19.99
C ARG A 321 -0.31 -31.05 18.64
N GLY A 322 -0.74 -32.30 18.53
CA GLY A 322 -0.60 -33.11 17.32
C GLY A 322 0.68 -33.95 17.26
N CYS A 323 1.53 -33.90 18.29
CA CYS A 323 2.71 -34.74 18.46
C CYS A 323 2.49 -35.75 19.61
N GLY A 324 3.13 -36.92 19.53
CA GLY A 324 3.06 -37.99 20.55
C GLY A 324 1.93 -39.00 20.33
N SER A 325 2.24 -40.29 20.48
CA SER A 325 1.32 -41.41 20.20
C SER A 325 1.14 -42.41 21.36
N SER A 326 1.72 -42.14 22.53
CA SER A 326 1.64 -43.03 23.70
C SER A 326 1.37 -42.20 24.96
N TYR A 327 0.40 -42.65 25.77
CA TYR A 327 -0.03 -41.94 26.98
C TYR A 327 0.40 -42.76 28.21
N SER A 328 1.51 -42.36 28.82
CA SER A 328 1.91 -42.79 30.16
C SER A 328 1.72 -41.63 31.14
N ASN A 329 1.86 -41.87 32.45
CA ASN A 329 1.75 -40.81 33.46
C ASN A 329 2.84 -39.73 33.33
N THR A 330 3.96 -40.03 32.65
CA THR A 330 5.07 -39.09 32.41
C THR A 330 5.00 -38.42 31.03
N ASP A 331 4.02 -38.74 30.18
CA ASP A 331 3.81 -38.12 28.87
C ASP A 331 2.61 -37.15 28.91
N LEU A 332 2.90 -35.85 29.09
CA LEU A 332 1.88 -34.80 29.22
C LEU A 332 1.61 -34.12 27.88
N LYS A 333 0.34 -33.78 27.63
CA LYS A 333 -0.07 -33.08 26.40
C LYS A 333 -0.30 -31.59 26.66
N TRP A 334 0.52 -30.75 26.05
CA TRP A 334 0.35 -29.31 26.10
C TRP A 334 -0.51 -28.84 24.93
N LYS A 335 -1.82 -28.77 25.16
CA LYS A 335 -2.82 -28.48 24.11
C LYS A 335 -2.67 -27.10 23.47
N ASP A 336 -2.20 -26.13 24.25
CA ASP A 336 -2.03 -24.73 23.81
C ASP A 336 -0.67 -24.50 23.14
N LEU A 337 0.24 -25.47 23.22
CA LEU A 337 1.52 -25.42 22.57
C LEU A 337 1.41 -25.81 21.09
N LYS A 338 1.74 -24.86 20.22
CA LYS A 338 1.93 -25.11 18.78
C LYS A 338 3.30 -25.76 18.54
N PRO A 339 3.46 -26.58 17.48
CA PRO A 339 4.77 -27.09 17.09
C PRO A 339 5.76 -25.94 16.87
N CYS A 340 6.93 -26.04 17.49
CA CYS A 340 8.00 -25.05 17.34
C CYS A 340 8.76 -25.30 16.02
N CYS A 341 9.30 -24.24 15.43
CA CYS A 341 10.03 -24.29 14.16
C CYS A 341 11.55 -24.16 14.37
N SER A 342 12.34 -24.62 13.40
CA SER A 342 13.79 -24.36 13.36
C SER A 342 14.07 -22.85 13.44
N GLY A 343 15.04 -22.47 14.27
CA GLY A 343 15.39 -21.09 14.57
C GLY A 343 14.60 -20.42 15.71
N ASP A 344 13.54 -21.06 16.25
CA ASP A 344 12.82 -20.52 17.42
C ASP A 344 13.69 -20.56 18.68
N ARG A 345 13.70 -19.46 19.45
CA ARG A 345 14.28 -19.40 20.79
C ARG A 345 13.21 -19.68 21.84
N LEU A 346 13.36 -20.75 22.58
CA LEU A 346 12.47 -21.20 23.63
C LEU A 346 13.06 -20.83 25.00
N GLN A 347 12.27 -20.20 25.85
CA GLN A 347 12.59 -19.95 27.25
C GLN A 347 11.55 -20.61 28.13
N PHE A 348 12.00 -21.57 28.94
CA PHE A 348 11.18 -22.31 29.90
C PHE A 348 11.44 -21.77 31.30
N THR A 349 10.40 -21.47 32.05
CA THR A 349 10.49 -21.05 33.45
C THR A 349 9.52 -21.89 34.26
N LEU A 350 10.04 -22.64 35.22
CA LEU A 350 9.25 -23.49 36.11
C LEU A 350 9.06 -22.79 37.45
N TYR A 351 7.80 -22.65 37.86
CA TYR A 351 7.38 -22.08 39.12
C TYR A 351 6.87 -23.18 40.06
N SER A 352 7.25 -23.10 41.33
CA SER A 352 6.64 -23.91 42.39
C SER A 352 5.16 -23.55 42.58
N ASN A 353 4.43 -24.36 43.35
CA ASN A 353 3.07 -24.02 43.80
C ASN A 353 3.02 -22.77 44.71
N THR A 354 4.16 -22.30 45.23
CA THR A 354 4.29 -21.05 45.99
C THR A 354 4.62 -19.84 45.10
N GLY A 355 4.83 -20.06 43.79
CA GLY A 355 5.16 -18.99 42.84
C GLY A 355 6.65 -18.65 42.76
N GLU A 356 7.53 -19.46 43.35
CA GLU A 356 8.98 -19.26 43.27
C GLU A 356 9.55 -19.88 41.99
N ILE A 357 10.49 -19.20 41.34
CA ILE A 357 11.21 -19.76 40.18
C ILE A 357 12.15 -20.85 40.67
N GLN A 358 11.90 -22.07 40.20
CA GLN A 358 12.67 -23.26 40.55
C GLN A 358 13.74 -23.56 39.50
N HIS A 359 13.40 -23.40 38.22
CA HIS A 359 14.34 -23.59 37.11
C HIS A 359 14.01 -22.68 35.94
N GLU A 360 15.06 -22.26 35.22
CA GLU A 360 14.95 -21.50 33.99
C GLU A 360 15.91 -22.06 32.94
N LEU A 361 15.43 -22.25 31.71
CA LEU A 361 16.19 -22.85 30.63
C LEU A 361 15.90 -22.13 29.30
N CYS A 362 16.97 -21.70 28.61
CA CYS A 362 16.88 -21.14 27.25
C CYS A 362 17.49 -22.10 26.24
N VAL A 363 16.77 -22.40 25.16
CA VAL A 363 17.20 -23.27 24.06
C VAL A 363 16.84 -22.65 22.72
N THR A 364 17.69 -22.78 21.70
CA THR A 364 17.35 -22.44 20.31
C THR A 364 17.23 -23.72 19.50
N ILE A 365 16.13 -23.86 18.75
CA ILE A 365 15.95 -25.01 17.87
C ILE A 365 16.90 -24.85 16.67
N PRO A 366 17.78 -25.83 16.41
CA PRO A 366 18.77 -25.75 15.34
C PRO A 366 18.17 -25.64 13.93
#